data_AF-A0A411PZ76-F1
#
_entry.id   AF-A0A411PZ76-F1
#
_cell.length_a   1.000
_cell.length_b   1.000
_cell.length_c   1.000
_cell.angle_alpha   90.00
_cell.angle_beta   90.00
_cell.angle_gamma   90.00
#
_symmetry.space_group_name_H-M   'P 1'
#
loop_
_entity.id
_entity.type
_entity.pdbx_description
1 polymer ?
#
loop_
_entity_poly.entity_id
_entity_poly.type
_entity_poly.pdbx_seq_one_letter_code
_entity_poly.pdbx_strand_id
1 'polypeptide(L)' 'NDDNLTGEDVREGLTAVISVKHPNPQCEGQTKNKVGNSEVVKFTNRLCSAAFQRLLLENPQVAGRIVEKG' A
#
# COMPACT_ATOMS: atom_id res chain seq x y z
N ASN A 1 3.27 23.03 -14.05
CA ASN A 1 3.25 21.75 -14.77
C ASN A 1 3.09 20.71 -13.68
N ASP A 2 1.86 20.48 -13.25
CA ASP A 2 1.55 19.50 -12.20
C ASP A 2 1.45 18.13 -12.87
N ASP A 3 2.60 17.51 -13.11
CA ASP A 3 2.62 16.07 -13.34
C ASP A 3 2.23 15.43 -12.01
N ASN A 4 1.05 14.78 -11.98
CA ASN A 4 0.61 14.06 -10.81
C ASN A 4 1.64 12.98 -10.47
N LEU A 5 1.96 12.84 -9.18
CA LEU A 5 2.80 11.76 -8.65
C LEU A 5 2.37 10.42 -9.23
N THR A 6 3.30 9.68 -9.85
CA THR A 6 3.01 8.34 -10.34
C THR A 6 3.11 7.33 -9.20
N GLY A 7 2.55 6.14 -9.41
CA GLY A 7 2.68 5.08 -8.42
C GLY A 7 4.12 4.61 -8.20
N GLU A 8 5.02 4.86 -9.14
CA GLU A 8 6.43 4.50 -9.02
C GLU A 8 7.17 5.48 -8.11
N ASP A 9 6.94 6.78 -8.30
CA ASP A 9 7.50 7.86 -7.48
C ASP A 9 7.13 7.68 -5.99
N VAL A 10 5.86 7.38 -5.71
CA VAL A 10 5.38 7.17 -4.34
C VAL A 10 5.95 5.90 -3.69
N ARG A 11 6.35 4.89 -4.49
CA ARG A 11 6.96 3.66 -3.97
C ARG A 11 8.47 3.78 -3.81
N GLU A 12 9.09 4.84 -4.32
CA GLU A 12 10.54 4.99 -4.24
C GLU A 12 10.99 5.11 -2.77
N GLY A 13 11.83 4.17 -2.34
CA GLY A 13 12.32 4.06 -0.96
C GLY A 13 11.24 3.80 0.09
N LEU A 14 10.04 3.36 -0.33
CA LEU A 14 9.00 2.88 0.57
C LEU A 14 9.34 1.46 1.05
N THR A 15 9.55 1.30 2.35
CA THR A 15 9.61 -0.02 3.00
C THR A 15 8.31 -0.27 3.73
N ALA A 16 7.58 -1.31 3.34
CA ALA A 16 6.32 -1.68 3.97
C ALA A 16 6.23 -3.20 4.17
N VAL A 17 5.62 -3.61 5.29
CA VAL A 17 5.31 -5.00 5.58
C VAL A 17 3.80 -5.15 5.62
N ILE A 18 3.27 -6.03 4.76
CA ILE A 18 1.84 -6.34 4.70
C ILE A 18 1.66 -7.79 5.13
N SER A 19 1.01 -7.99 6.28
CA SER A 19 0.69 -9.31 6.80
C SER A 19 -0.82 -9.51 6.81
N VAL A 20 -1.29 -10.57 6.16
CA VAL A 20 -2.71 -10.91 6.10
C VAL A 20 -2.92 -12.30 6.68
N LYS A 21 -3.87 -12.42 7.60
CA LYS A 21 -4.36 -13.69 8.11
C LYS A 21 -5.70 -14.00 7.46
N HIS A 22 -5.75 -15.01 6.59
CA HIS A 22 -6.96 -15.43 5.90
C HIS A 22 -7.31 -16.89 6.27
N PRO A 23 -8.57 -17.22 6.59
CA PRO A 23 -8.96 -18.57 7.02
C PRO A 23 -8.85 -19.62 5.90
N ASN A 24 -9.04 -19.21 4.64
CA ASN A 24 -8.93 -20.08 3.48
C ASN A 24 -8.05 -19.43 2.39
N PRO A 25 -6.72 -19.42 2.56
CA PRO A 25 -5.81 -18.75 1.63
C PRO A 25 -5.72 -19.52 0.32
N GLN A 26 -5.97 -18.83 -0.78
CA GLN A 26 -5.71 -19.30 -2.13
C GLN A 26 -4.41 -18.65 -2.60
N CYS A 27 -3.42 -19.45 -3.00
CA CYS A 27 -2.18 -18.95 -3.57
C CYS A 27 -1.90 -19.62 -4.92
N GLU A 28 -1.25 -18.90 -5.83
CA GLU A 28 -0.75 -19.49 -7.07
C GLU A 28 0.50 -20.34 -6.81
N GLY A 29 0.46 -21.57 -7.32
CA GLY A 29 1.58 -22.50 -7.32
C GLY A 29 1.93 -23.08 -5.96
N GLN A 30 2.85 -24.04 -5.96
CA GLN A 30 3.30 -24.73 -4.75
C GLN A 30 4.08 -23.81 -3.81
N THR A 31 4.85 -22.86 -4.36
CA THR A 31 5.65 -21.90 -3.59
C THR A 31 4.82 -20.81 -2.91
N LYS A 32 3.52 -20.72 -3.21
CA LYS A 32 2.59 -19.71 -2.66
C LYS A 32 3.06 -18.26 -2.89
N ASN A 33 3.70 -17.99 -4.02
CA ASN A 33 4.33 -16.69 -4.32
C ASN A 33 3.33 -15.55 -4.50
N LYS A 34 2.07 -15.86 -4.81
CA LYS A 34 1.04 -14.85 -5.06
C LYS A 34 -0.26 -15.26 -4.39
N VAL A 35 -0.88 -14.33 -3.68
CA VAL A 35 -2.21 -14.51 -3.09
C VAL A 35 -3.26 -14.33 -4.20
N GLY A 36 -4.11 -15.35 -4.39
CA GLY A 36 -5.19 -15.38 -5.38
C GLY A 36 -6.55 -14.90 -4.86
N ASN A 37 -6.68 -14.69 -3.54
CA ASN A 37 -7.90 -14.15 -2.92
C ASN A 37 -8.13 -12.70 -3.38
N SER A 38 -9.00 -12.50 -4.37
CA SER A 38 -9.35 -11.17 -4.90
C SER A 38 -9.93 -10.23 -3.83
N GLU A 39 -10.63 -10.81 -2.84
CA GLU A 39 -11.19 -10.14 -1.67
C GLU A 39 -10.10 -9.59 -0.74
N VAL A 40 -8.98 -10.32 -0.57
CA VAL A 40 -7.86 -9.88 0.26
C VAL A 40 -7.23 -8.61 -0.32
N VAL A 41 -7.07 -8.55 -1.65
CA VAL A 41 -6.54 -7.37 -2.34
C VAL A 41 -7.46 -6.17 -2.13
N LYS A 42 -8.78 -6.35 -2.34
CA LYS A 42 -9.78 -5.28 -2.13
C LYS A 42 -9.78 -4.76 -0.70
N PHE A 43 -9.75 -5.66 0.28
CA PHE A 43 -9.78 -5.30 1.70
C PHE A 43 -8.51 -4.57 2.13
N THR A 44 -7.34 -5.10 1.75
CA THR A 44 -6.03 -4.51 2.06
C THR A 44 -5.92 -3.11 1.45
N ASN A 45 -6.28 -2.93 0.19
CA ASN A 45 -6.26 -1.61 -0.45
C ASN A 45 -7.13 -0.60 0.30
N ARG A 46 -8.38 -0.98 0.64
CA ARG A 46 -9.29 -0.09 1.37
C ARG A 46 -8.73 0.33 2.73
N LEU A 47 -8.18 -0.62 3.49
CA LEU A 47 -7.59 -0.34 4.80
C LEU A 47 -6.33 0.51 4.69
N CYS A 48 -5.41 0.16 3.79
CA CYS A 48 -4.19 0.91 3.56
C CYS A 48 -4.49 2.35 3.12
N SER A 49 -5.39 2.56 2.17
CA SER A 49 -5.76 3.92 1.73
C SER A 49 -6.32 4.77 2.87
N ALA A 50 -7.24 4.21 3.67
CA ALA A 50 -7.83 4.93 4.79
C ALA A 50 -6.81 5.25 5.89
N ALA A 51 -5.95 4.28 6.23
CA ALA A 51 -4.90 4.47 7.24
C ALA A 51 -3.82 5.46 6.77
N PHE A 52 -3.41 5.35 5.50
CA PHE A 52 -2.40 6.22 4.91
C PHE A 52 -2.90 7.67 4.81
N GLN A 53 -4.16 7.87 4.41
CA GLN A 53 -4.78 9.19 4.42
C GLN A 53 -4.77 9.81 5.82
N ARG A 54 -5.15 9.04 6.85
CA ARG A 54 -5.10 9.52 8.24
C ARG A 54 -3.69 9.86 8.68
N LEU A 55 -2.71 8.99 8.39
CA LEU A 55 -1.30 9.22 8.69
C LEU A 55 -0.81 10.56 8.11
N LEU A 56 -1.11 10.83 6.84
CA LEU A 56 -0.71 12.07 6.18
C LEU A 56 -1.36 13.31 6.81
N LEU A 57 -2.65 13.23 7.15
CA LEU A 57 -3.38 14.34 7.77
C LEU A 57 -2.92 14.62 9.21
N GLU A 58 -2.63 13.58 9.98
CA GLU A 58 -2.17 13.68 11.36
C GLU A 58 -0.70 14.11 11.46
N ASN A 59 0.10 13.87 10.41
CA ASN A 59 1.54 14.14 10.40
C ASN A 59 1.93 15.04 9.20
N PRO A 60 1.52 16.32 9.17
CA PRO A 60 1.72 17.20 8.02
C PRO A 60 3.21 17.40 7.65
N GLN A 61 4.12 17.38 8.64
CA GLN A 61 5.57 17.46 8.38
C GLN A 61 6.10 16.22 7.65
N VAL A 62 5.60 15.03 8.01
CA VAL A 62 5.98 13.78 7.35
C VAL A 62 5.34 13.70 5.98
N ALA A 63 4.08 14.10 5.85
CA ALA A 63 3.38 14.17 4.58
C ALA A 63 4.08 15.10 3.59
N GLY A 64 4.51 16.29 4.01
CA GLY A 64 5.29 17.21 3.19
C GLY A 64 6.57 16.56 2.66
N ARG A 65 7.34 15.90 3.52
CA ARG A 65 8.56 15.19 3.11
C ARG A 65 8.32 14.04 2.15
N ILE A 66 7.20 13.32 2.28
CA ILE A 66 6.82 12.23 1.36
C ILE A 66 6.46 12.81 -0.01
N VAL A 67 5.69 13.90 -0.04
CA VAL A 67 5.27 14.57 -1.28
C VAL A 67 6.42 15.28 -1.98
N GLU A 68 7.36 15.88 -1.23
CA GLU A 68 8.57 16.50 -1.81
C GLU A 68 9.57 15.48 -2.36
N LYS A 69 9.50 14.23 -1.87
CA LYS A 69 10.36 13.15 -2.35
C LYS A 69 9.85 12.53 -3.65
N GLY A 70 8.53 12.34 -3.76
CA GLY A 70 7.89 11.85 -4.98
C GLY A 70 7.87 12.91 -6.07
#